data_AF-A0A377BND0-F1
#
_entry.id   AF-A0A377BND0-F1
#
_cell.length_a   1.000
_cell.length_b   1.000
_cell.length_c   1.000
_cell.angle_alpha   90.00
_cell.angle_beta   90.00
_cell.angle_gamma   90.00
#
_symmetry.space_group_name_H-M   'P 1'
#
loop_
_entity.id
_entity.type
_entity.pdbx_description
1 polymer ?
#
loop_
_entity_poly.entity_id
_entity_poly.type
_entity_poly.pdbx_seq_one_letter_code
_entity_poly.pdbx_strand_id
1 'polypeptide(L)'
;MSGTVSVNGTDLPTTTFPSQGFTGAYYQLNNDNFAPGKTAADYEFSSSASWVDVDATGKVTFKNVGSYSERITATPKSGGPSYVYEIRVKSWWVNAGEAFMIYSLAEIFAAAMATRSQSKLFKPL
;
A
#
# COMPACT_ATOMS: atom_id res chain seq x y z
N MET A 1 10.44 -7.40 8.98
CA MET A 1 11.15 -6.22 8.41
C MET A 1 10.89 -5.03 9.32
N SER A 2 11.86 -4.13 9.48
CA SER A 2 11.73 -2.92 10.30
C SER A 2 12.55 -1.76 9.72
N GLY A 3 12.58 -1.63 8.39
CA GLY A 3 13.23 -0.55 7.67
C GLY A 3 12.24 0.53 7.25
N THR A 4 12.51 1.15 6.11
CA THR A 4 11.74 2.29 5.59
C THR A 4 11.13 1.99 4.22
N VAL A 5 10.17 2.81 3.80
CA VAL A 5 9.68 2.82 2.42
C VAL A 5 9.77 4.22 1.84
N SER A 6 10.10 4.35 0.56
CA SER A 6 10.00 5.62 -0.15
C SER A 6 8.61 5.82 -0.74
N VAL A 7 8.05 7.00 -0.50
CA VAL A 7 6.76 7.46 -1.03
C VAL A 7 6.95 8.89 -1.53
N ASN A 8 6.84 9.12 -2.84
CA ASN A 8 6.97 10.44 -3.46
C ASN A 8 8.20 11.26 -2.96
N GLY A 9 9.35 10.60 -2.84
CA GLY A 9 10.61 11.23 -2.39
C GLY A 9 10.77 11.38 -0.87
N THR A 10 9.85 10.84 -0.07
CA THR A 10 9.95 10.82 1.41
C THR A 10 10.05 9.39 1.92
N ASP A 11 10.96 9.15 2.86
CA ASP A 11 11.07 7.86 3.54
C ASP A 11 10.20 7.80 4.81
N LEU A 12 9.43 6.72 4.94
CA LEU A 12 8.52 6.50 6.07
C LEU A 12 8.79 5.14 6.73
N PRO A 13 8.57 5.00 8.05
CA PRO A 13 8.86 3.75 8.75
C PRO A 13 7.86 2.66 8.36
N THR A 14 8.36 1.46 8.07
CA THR A 14 7.49 0.29 7.76
C THR A 14 6.68 -0.18 8.96
N THR A 15 7.03 0.24 10.18
CA THR A 15 6.28 -0.08 11.40
C THR A 15 4.98 0.72 11.57
N THR A 16 4.87 1.87 10.91
CA THR A 16 3.72 2.78 11.02
C THR A 16 3.04 3.05 9.68
N PHE A 17 3.76 2.89 8.58
CA PHE A 17 3.26 3.09 7.23
C PHE A 17 2.93 1.77 6.51
N PRO A 18 1.86 1.74 5.69
CA PRO A 18 0.81 2.76 5.54
C PRO A 18 -0.30 2.56 6.57
N SER A 19 -0.88 3.67 7.03
CA SER A 19 -2.12 3.66 7.84
C SER A 19 -3.38 3.93 7.02
N GLN A 20 -3.22 4.38 5.78
CA GLN A 20 -4.30 4.72 4.85
C GLN A 20 -3.92 4.29 3.44
N GLY A 21 -4.90 3.98 2.60
CA GLY A 21 -4.68 3.54 1.22
C GLY A 21 -5.68 4.15 0.23
N PHE A 22 -5.37 4.05 -1.06
CA PHE A 22 -6.32 4.30 -2.16
C PHE A 22 -5.91 3.43 -3.34
N THR A 23 -6.85 3.16 -4.25
CA THR A 23 -6.57 2.37 -5.46
C THR A 23 -5.53 3.09 -6.33
N GLY A 24 -4.45 2.40 -6.68
CA GLY A 24 -3.32 2.94 -7.46
C GLY A 24 -2.21 3.54 -6.60
N ALA A 25 -2.38 3.63 -5.27
CA ALA A 25 -1.30 4.03 -4.38
C ALA A 25 -0.14 3.02 -4.46
N TYR A 26 1.09 3.52 -4.43
CA TYR A 26 2.28 2.67 -4.40
C TYR A 26 3.39 3.28 -3.54
N TYR A 27 4.32 2.42 -3.15
CA TYR A 27 5.54 2.78 -2.42
C TYR A 27 6.64 1.78 -2.70
N GLN A 28 7.88 2.17 -2.43
CA GLN A 28 9.07 1.35 -2.67
C GLN A 28 9.63 0.85 -1.34
N LEU A 29 9.87 -0.46 -1.21
CA LEU A 29 10.64 -0.99 -0.08
C LEU A 29 12.12 -0.60 -0.23
N ASN A 30 12.69 -0.02 0.82
CA ASN A 30 14.11 0.35 0.86
C ASN A 30 14.99 -0.82 1.31
N ASN A 31 16.29 -0.76 1.00
CA ASN A 31 17.24 -1.85 1.26
C ASN A 31 17.45 -2.16 2.76
N ASP A 32 17.15 -1.22 3.64
CA ASP A 32 17.18 -1.39 5.10
C ASP A 32 16.10 -2.36 5.63
N ASN A 33 15.18 -2.83 4.78
CA ASN A 33 14.25 -3.90 5.11
C ASN A 33 14.84 -5.30 4.99
N PHE A 34 16.01 -5.43 4.37
CA PHE A 34 16.62 -6.70 4.02
C PHE A 34 17.88 -6.98 4.86
N ALA A 35 18.54 -8.09 4.57
CA ALA A 35 19.84 -8.38 5.18
C ALA A 35 20.86 -7.29 4.82
N PRO A 36 21.84 -6.98 5.68
CA PRO A 36 22.88 -6.00 5.38
C PRO A 36 23.58 -6.28 4.05
N GLY A 37 23.72 -5.24 3.22
CA GLY A 37 24.34 -5.33 1.89
C GLY A 37 23.48 -6.01 0.82
N LYS A 38 22.23 -6.38 1.13
CA LYS A 38 21.29 -6.93 0.16
C LYS A 38 20.33 -5.88 -0.37
N THR A 39 19.78 -6.18 -1.54
CA THR A 39 18.79 -5.34 -2.24
C THR A 39 17.55 -6.16 -2.56
N ALA A 40 16.47 -5.50 -3.00
CA ALA A 40 15.25 -6.20 -3.43
C ALA A 40 15.51 -7.29 -4.49
N ALA A 41 16.51 -7.10 -5.36
CA ALA A 41 16.86 -8.06 -6.41
C ALA A 41 17.32 -9.43 -5.86
N ASP A 42 17.80 -9.48 -4.62
CA ASP A 42 18.22 -10.72 -3.94
C ASP A 42 17.05 -11.58 -3.42
N TYR A 43 15.81 -11.09 -3.55
CA TYR A 43 14.62 -11.71 -2.96
C TYR A 43 13.55 -12.03 -4.01
N GLU A 44 12.72 -13.03 -3.69
CA GLU A 44 11.43 -13.27 -4.31
C GLU A 44 10.33 -12.73 -3.40
N PHE A 45 9.48 -11.87 -3.94
CA PHE A 45 8.40 -11.25 -3.21
C PHE A 45 7.08 -11.99 -3.43
N SER A 46 6.24 -12.03 -2.40
CA SER A 46 4.87 -12.52 -2.49
C SER A 46 3.92 -11.79 -1.55
N SER A 47 2.67 -11.71 -1.98
CA SER A 47 1.51 -11.31 -1.17
C SER A 47 0.35 -12.25 -1.51
N SER A 48 -0.52 -12.51 -0.53
CA SER A 48 -1.69 -13.39 -0.69
C SER A 48 -2.99 -12.62 -0.97
N ALA A 49 -3.05 -11.35 -0.60
CA ALA A 49 -4.19 -10.49 -0.87
C ALA A 49 -4.37 -10.20 -2.37
N SER A 50 -5.61 -10.26 -2.83
CA SER A 50 -5.99 -9.79 -4.18
C SER A 50 -5.84 -8.28 -4.35
N TRP A 51 -5.83 -7.50 -3.26
CA TRP A 51 -5.81 -6.04 -3.28
C TRP A 51 -4.41 -5.41 -3.19
N VAL A 52 -3.37 -6.24 -2.96
CA VAL A 52 -1.96 -5.82 -2.94
C VAL A 52 -1.23 -6.53 -4.07
N ASP A 53 -0.28 -5.83 -4.65
CA ASP A 53 0.75 -6.38 -5.53
C ASP A 53 2.12 -5.97 -5.01
N VAL A 54 3.12 -6.82 -5.21
CA VAL A 54 4.53 -6.49 -4.98
C VAL A 54 5.35 -7.07 -6.13
N ASP A 55 6.10 -6.21 -6.81
CA ASP A 55 6.92 -6.64 -7.95
C ASP A 55 8.34 -7.06 -7.51
N ALA A 56 9.14 -7.53 -8.48
CA ALA A 56 10.51 -8.00 -8.24
C ALA A 56 11.49 -6.89 -7.78
N THR A 57 11.11 -5.62 -7.91
CA THR A 57 11.90 -4.48 -7.42
C THR A 57 11.54 -4.11 -5.98
N GLY A 58 10.51 -4.74 -5.40
CA GLY A 58 9.99 -4.39 -4.08
C GLY A 58 9.02 -3.20 -4.10
N LYS A 59 8.49 -2.82 -5.27
CA LYS A 59 7.43 -1.82 -5.35
C LYS A 59 6.10 -2.47 -4.97
N VAL A 60 5.46 -1.91 -3.96
CA VAL A 60 4.16 -2.35 -3.47
C VAL A 60 3.07 -1.47 -4.05
N THR A 61 2.00 -2.05 -4.58
CA THR A 61 0.88 -1.32 -5.20
C THR A 61 -0.46 -1.81 -4.64
N PHE A 62 -1.37 -0.88 -4.32
CA PHE A 62 -2.75 -1.18 -3.95
C PHE A 62 -3.64 -1.23 -5.19
N LYS A 63 -4.13 -2.42 -5.54
CA LYS A 63 -4.95 -2.65 -6.75
C LYS A 63 -6.42 -2.30 -6.58
N ASN A 64 -6.92 -2.36 -5.35
CA ASN A 64 -8.29 -2.01 -4.98
C ASN A 64 -8.41 -1.77 -3.48
N VAL A 65 -9.58 -1.33 -3.03
CA VAL A 65 -9.92 -1.29 -1.59
C VAL A 65 -9.80 -2.70 -1.01
N GLY A 66 -9.04 -2.80 0.06
CA GLY A 66 -8.67 -4.05 0.70
C GLY A 66 -9.14 -4.19 2.14
N SER A 67 -8.72 -5.29 2.75
CA SER A 67 -8.91 -5.57 4.18
C SER A 67 -8.00 -4.71 5.06
N TYR A 68 -8.11 -4.88 6.37
CA TYR A 68 -7.32 -4.12 7.35
C TYR A 68 -5.81 -4.40 7.28
N SER A 69 -5.41 -5.62 6.95
CA SER A 69 -4.00 -6.00 6.90
C SER A 69 -3.69 -7.02 5.82
N GLU A 70 -2.43 -7.04 5.41
CA GLU A 70 -1.85 -8.04 4.53
C GLU A 70 -0.36 -8.24 4.86
N ARG A 71 0.18 -9.43 4.59
CA ARG A 71 1.61 -9.72 4.71
C ARG A 71 2.29 -9.73 3.34
N ILE A 72 3.37 -8.97 3.23
CA ILE A 72 4.36 -9.12 2.16
C ILE A 72 5.52 -9.94 2.68
N THR A 73 5.89 -10.97 1.93
CA THR A 73 7.02 -11.84 2.24
C THR A 73 8.11 -11.62 1.21
N ALA A 74 9.34 -11.40 1.66
CA ALA A 74 10.55 -11.41 0.84
C ALA A 74 11.38 -12.65 1.21
N THR A 75 11.46 -13.61 0.31
CA THR A 75 12.22 -14.85 0.50
C THR A 75 13.57 -14.73 -0.19
N PRO A 76 14.71 -14.88 0.53
CA PRO A 76 16.02 -14.79 -0.10
C PRO A 76 16.20 -15.88 -1.16
N LYS A 77 16.63 -15.50 -2.36
CA LYS A 77 16.91 -16.46 -3.45
C LYS A 77 18.06 -17.41 -3.12
N SER A 78 18.99 -16.98 -2.27
CA SER A 78 20.10 -17.81 -1.76
C SER A 78 19.68 -18.84 -0.72
N GLY A 79 18.40 -18.86 -0.31
CA GLY A 79 17.93 -19.58 0.86
C GLY A 79 18.17 -18.81 2.17
N GLY A 80 17.50 -19.26 3.24
CA GLY A 80 17.53 -18.63 4.56
C GLY A 80 16.14 -18.17 5.02
N PRO A 81 16.07 -17.42 6.14
CA PRO A 81 14.80 -16.96 6.69
C PRO A 81 14.16 -15.88 5.79
N SER A 82 12.85 -16.00 5.57
CA SER A 82 12.08 -14.96 4.91
C SER A 82 11.90 -13.74 5.80
N TYR A 83 11.89 -12.58 5.17
CA TYR A 83 11.60 -11.31 5.79
C TYR A 83 10.12 -11.02 5.56
N VAL A 84 9.37 -10.75 6.64
CA VAL A 84 7.93 -10.46 6.55
C VAL A 84 7.66 -9.03 6.98
N TYR A 85 6.83 -8.35 6.21
CA TYR A 85 6.32 -7.01 6.47
C TYR A 85 4.78 -7.06 6.51
N GLU A 86 4.18 -6.51 7.56
CA GLU A 86 2.73 -6.45 7.70
C GLU A 86 2.23 -5.04 7.41
N ILE A 87 1.40 -4.91 6.38
CA ILE A 87 0.68 -3.69 6.02
C ILE A 87 -0.55 -3.57 6.92
N ARG A 88 -0.86 -2.38 7.43
CA ARG A 88 -2.03 -2.13 8.29
C ARG A 88 -2.83 -0.89 7.84
N VAL A 89 -3.72 -1.09 6.87
CA VAL A 89 -4.56 -0.02 6.32
C VAL A 89 -5.81 0.16 7.20
N LYS A 90 -5.87 1.29 7.92
CA LYS A 90 -6.98 1.63 8.81
C LYS A 90 -8.15 2.27 8.07
N SER A 91 -7.86 2.96 6.96
CA SER A 91 -8.89 3.61 6.15
C SER A 91 -8.50 3.73 4.69
N TRP A 92 -9.50 3.75 3.82
CA TRP A 92 -9.35 3.84 2.37
C TRP A 92 -9.91 5.14 1.81
N TRP A 93 -9.15 5.89 1.02
CA TRP A 93 -9.73 6.98 0.23
C TRP A 93 -10.33 6.40 -1.05
N VAL A 94 -11.53 6.87 -1.38
CA VAL A 94 -12.30 6.44 -2.55
C VAL A 94 -12.61 7.65 -3.41
N ASN A 95 -12.57 7.46 -4.72
CA ASN A 95 -12.87 8.50 -5.72
C ASN A 95 -13.80 7.93 -6.80
N ALA A 96 -14.41 8.82 -7.57
CA ALA A 96 -15.29 8.47 -8.69
C ALA A 96 -14.54 8.42 -10.03
N GLY A 97 -13.23 8.14 -10.00
CA GLY A 97 -12.35 8.24 -11.17
C GLY A 97 -12.27 9.69 -11.68
N GLU A 98 -12.32 9.84 -13.00
CA GLU A 98 -12.25 11.13 -13.70
C GLU A 98 -13.63 11.79 -13.89
N ALA A 99 -14.68 11.28 -13.25
CA ALA A 99 -16.02 11.82 -13.40
C ALA A 99 -16.10 13.26 -12.87
N PHE A 100 -16.44 14.20 -13.75
CA PHE A 100 -16.78 15.56 -13.35
C PHE A 100 -18.19 15.59 -12.74
N MET A 101 -18.30 16.03 -11.49
CA MET A 101 -19.57 16.10 -10.78
C MET A 101 -19.74 17.47 -10.15
N ILE A 102 -20.97 17.99 -10.20
CA ILE A 102 -21.35 19.14 -9.37
C ILE A 102 -21.29 18.74 -7.89
N TYR A 103 -21.08 19.74 -7.03
CA TYR A 103 -20.85 19.53 -5.59
C TYR A 103 -21.90 18.62 -4.92
N SER A 104 -23.19 18.83 -5.20
CA SER A 104 -24.28 18.03 -4.63
C SER A 104 -24.20 16.55 -5.03
N LEU A 105 -23.81 16.24 -6.27
CA LEU A 105 -23.61 14.87 -6.72
C LEU A 105 -22.37 14.24 -6.09
N ALA A 106 -21.30 15.03 -5.91
CA ALA A 106 -20.10 14.57 -5.21
C ALA A 106 -20.37 14.27 -3.73
N GLU A 107 -21.21 15.06 -3.05
CA GLU A 107 -21.65 14.79 -1.67
C GLU A 107 -22.50 13.52 -1.58
N ILE A 108 -23.44 13.33 -2.49
CA ILE A 108 -24.26 12.11 -2.54
C ILE A 108 -23.37 10.88 -2.77
N PHE A 109 -22.43 10.96 -3.70
CA PHE A 109 -21.45 9.91 -3.94
C PHE A 109 -20.62 9.61 -2.69
N ALA A 110 -20.05 10.65 -2.07
CA ALA A 110 -19.24 10.52 -0.86
C ALA A 110 -20.02 9.85 0.28
N ALA A 111 -21.25 10.28 0.53
CA ALA A 111 -22.11 9.71 1.55
C ALA A 111 -22.43 8.23 1.26
N ALA A 112 -22.69 7.88 0.00
CA ALA A 112 -22.92 6.49 -0.40
C ALA A 112 -21.68 5.61 -0.19
N MET A 113 -20.47 6.13 -0.42
CA MET A 113 -19.24 5.36 -0.28
C MET A 113 -18.75 5.23 1.17
N ALA A 114 -18.97 6.25 2.00
CA ALA A 114 -18.62 6.23 3.42
C ALA A 114 -19.33 5.12 4.21
N THR A 115 -20.51 4.68 3.74
CA THR A 115 -21.24 3.55 4.34
C THR A 115 -20.75 2.17 3.90
N ARG A 116 -19.94 2.08 2.83
CA ARG A 116 -19.49 0.81 2.22
C ARG A 116 -18.04 0.46 2.52
N SER A 117 -17.24 1.40 2.98
CA SER A 117 -15.82 1.19 3.29
C SER A 117 -15.39 2.18 4.39
N GLN A 118 -14.49 1.74 5.27
CA GLN A 118 -13.80 2.55 6.28
C GLN A 118 -13.04 3.72 5.62
N SER A 119 -13.73 4.75 5.11
CA SER A 119 -13.19 5.69 4.11
C SER A 119 -13.27 7.15 4.53
N LYS A 120 -12.24 7.92 4.15
CA LYS A 120 -12.19 9.38 4.28
C LYS A 120 -12.16 10.01 2.88
N LEU A 121 -12.56 11.29 2.75
CA LEU A 121 -12.87 12.00 1.49
C LEU A 121 -11.74 12.90 0.93
N PHE A 122 -11.31 12.72 -0.33
CA PHE A 122 -10.47 13.72 -1.02
C PHE A 122 -11.35 14.72 -1.78
N LYS A 123 -11.26 16.01 -1.47
CA LYS A 123 -11.90 17.10 -2.23
C LYS A 123 -10.81 17.82 -3.05
N PRO A 124 -10.81 17.75 -4.40
CA PRO A 124 -10.00 18.68 -5.18
C PRO A 124 -10.58 20.09 -5.04
N LEU A 125 -9.68 21.08 -4.91
CA LEU A 125 -9.99 22.51 -4.84
C LEU A 125 -10.58 23.02 -6.16
#